data_AF-A0A1E4GTR5-F1
#
_entry.id   AF-A0A1E4GTR5-F1
#
_cell.length_a   1.000
_cell.length_b   1.000
_cell.length_c   1.000
_cell.angle_alpha   90.00
_cell.angle_beta   90.00
_cell.angle_gamma   90.00
#
_symmetry.space_group_name_H-M   'P 1'
#
loop_
_entity.id
_entity.type
_entity.pdbx_description
1 polymer ?
#
loop_
_entity_poly.entity_id
_entity_poly.type
_entity_poly.pdbx_seq_one_letter_code
_entity_poly.pdbx_strand_id
1 'polypeptide(L)' 'MADHINISQIDRFDSEWNSRLEFNKLKAELDIMTQRFKQAQSNLDAIFTRIARGEDVELHYSNGDVVRVGRLSEEA' A
#
# COMPACT_ATOMS: atom_id res chain seq x y z
N MET A 1 -17.97 -46.93 -31.87
CA MET A 1 -16.90 -46.61 -30.90
C MET A 1 -17.29 -45.31 -30.24
N ALA A 2 -17.31 -45.26 -28.91
CA ALA A 2 -17.62 -44.02 -28.19
C ALA A 2 -16.32 -43.21 -28.06
N ASP A 3 -16.33 -41.97 -28.54
CA ASP A 3 -15.23 -41.03 -28.29
C ASP A 3 -15.24 -40.65 -26.82
N HIS A 4 -14.18 -41.01 -26.11
CA HIS A 4 -14.00 -40.65 -24.71
C HIS A 4 -13.33 -39.28 -24.64
N ILE A 5 -14.06 -38.28 -24.15
CA ILE A 5 -13.50 -36.95 -23.87
C ILE A 5 -12.71 -37.03 -22.56
N ASN A 6 -11.43 -36.67 -22.62
CA ASN A 6 -10.57 -36.65 -21.44
C ASN A 6 -10.81 -35.38 -20.61
N ILE A 7 -11.63 -35.51 -19.58
CA ILE A 7 -12.09 -34.41 -18.70
C ILE A 7 -10.97 -33.90 -17.76
N SER A 8 -9.85 -34.65 -17.62
CA SER A 8 -8.72 -34.26 -16.76
C SER A 8 -8.00 -32.97 -17.18
N GLN A 9 -8.22 -32.49 -18.41
CA GLN A 9 -7.70 -31.20 -18.87
C GLN A 9 -8.49 -30.01 -18.33
N ILE A 10 -9.76 -30.20 -17.94
CA ILE A 10 -10.62 -29.13 -17.39
C ILE A 10 -10.15 -28.73 -16.00
N ASP A 11 -9.82 -29.70 -15.13
CA ASP A 11 -9.34 -29.42 -13.77
C ASP A 11 -8.02 -28.62 -13.74
N ARG A 12 -7.15 -28.84 -14.74
CA ARG A 12 -5.90 -28.06 -14.88
C ARG A 12 -6.17 -26.64 -15.31
N PHE A 13 -7.13 -26.43 -16.21
CA PHE A 13 -7.51 -25.10 -16.67
C PHE A 13 -8.09 -24.26 -15.53
N ASP A 14 -8.96 -24.84 -14.70
CA ASP A 14 -9.54 -24.16 -13.54
C ASP A 14 -8.47 -23.82 -12.48
N SER A 15 -7.51 -24.72 -12.26
CA SER A 15 -6.37 -24.48 -11.35
C SER A 15 -5.46 -23.34 -11.83
N GLU A 16 -5.12 -23.33 -13.13
CA GLU A 16 -4.31 -22.26 -13.73
C GLU A 16 -5.05 -20.92 -13.74
N TRP A 17 -6.35 -20.93 -14.02
CA TRP A 17 -7.21 -19.74 -13.98
C TRP A 17 -7.28 -19.14 -12.58
N ASN A 18 -7.52 -19.98 -11.56
CA ASN A 18 -7.57 -19.53 -10.17
C ASN A 18 -6.21 -18.98 -9.70
N SER A 19 -5.11 -19.64 -10.07
CA SER A 19 -3.75 -19.16 -9.77
C SER A 19 -3.47 -17.79 -10.40
N ARG A 20 -3.92 -17.57 -11.65
CA ARG A 20 -3.79 -16.27 -12.32
C ARG A 20 -4.65 -15.19 -11.66
N LEU A 21 -5.86 -15.53 -11.24
CA LEU A 21 -6.74 -14.59 -10.54
C LEU A 21 -6.12 -14.16 -9.21
N GLU A 22 -5.61 -15.12 -8.44
CA GLU A 22 -4.93 -14.85 -7.17
C GLU A 22 -3.66 -14.00 -7.37
N PHE A 23 -2.86 -14.33 -8.39
CA PHE A 23 -1.70 -13.52 -8.75
C PHE A 23 -2.08 -12.06 -9.08
N ASN A 24 -3.14 -11.87 -9.86
CA ASN A 24 -3.61 -10.53 -10.22
C ASN A 24 -4.12 -9.76 -8.98
N LYS A 25 -4.80 -10.44 -8.06
CA LYS A 25 -5.22 -9.85 -6.79
C LYS A 25 -4.02 -9.41 -5.96
N LEU A 26 -3.05 -10.29 -5.77
CA LEU A 26 -1.81 -9.98 -5.02
C LEU A 26 -1.03 -8.83 -5.68
N LYS A 27 -0.98 -8.79 -7.01
CA LYS A 27 -0.35 -7.69 -7.76
C LYS A 27 -1.05 -6.35 -7.48
N ALA A 28 -2.39 -6.33 -7.49
CA ALA A 28 -3.14 -5.12 -7.20
C ALA A 28 -2.95 -4.65 -5.74
N GLU A 29 -2.91 -5.57 -4.78
CA GLU A 29 -2.62 -5.27 -3.38
C GLU A 29 -1.21 -4.68 -3.22
N LEU A 30 -0.20 -5.25 -3.89
CA LEU A 30 1.17 -4.75 -3.90
C LEU A 30 1.25 -3.34 -4.50
N ASP A 31 0.54 -3.07 -5.59
CA ASP A 31 0.51 -1.75 -6.22
C ASP A 31 -0.08 -0.70 -5.27
N ILE A 32 -1.18 -1.03 -4.58
CA ILE A 32 -1.80 -0.15 -3.57
C ILE A 32 -0.83 0.10 -2.40
N MET A 33 -0.16 -0.95 -1.89
CA MET A 33 0.83 -0.78 -0.81
C MET A 33 1.99 0.10 -1.25
N THR A 34 2.47 -0.07 -2.48
CA THR A 34 3.55 0.75 -3.06
C THR A 34 3.15 2.22 -3.17
N GLN A 35 1.91 2.50 -3.60
CA GLN A 35 1.39 3.87 -3.67
C GLN A 35 1.31 4.51 -2.27
N ARG A 36 0.78 3.78 -1.28
CA ARG A 36 0.70 4.24 0.11
C ARG A 36 2.08 4.52 0.68
N PHE A 37 3.06 3.66 0.41
CA PHE A 37 4.43 3.86 0.85
C PHE A 37 5.05 5.13 0.27
N LYS A 38 4.92 5.34 -1.05
CA LYS A 38 5.41 6.56 -1.72
C LYS A 38 4.75 7.83 -1.16
N GLN A 39 3.45 7.77 -0.90
CA GLN A 39 2.73 8.90 -0.32
C GLN A 39 3.19 9.19 1.12
N ALA A 40 3.38 8.16 1.95
CA ALA A 40 3.91 8.32 3.30
C ALA A 40 5.32 8.92 3.28
N GLN A 41 6.20 8.46 2.38
CA GLN A 41 7.53 9.03 2.20
C GLN A 41 7.48 10.51 1.82
N SER A 42 6.67 10.87 0.81
CA SER A 42 6.51 12.26 0.40
C SER A 42 5.94 13.16 1.50
N ASN A 43 5.01 12.63 2.32
CA ASN A 43 4.47 13.37 3.45
C ASN A 43 5.54 13.62 4.51
N LEU A 44 6.37 12.62 4.84
CA LEU A 44 7.49 12.78 5.76
C LEU A 44 8.50 13.83 5.27
N ASP A 45 8.85 13.79 3.99
CA ASP A 45 9.76 14.78 3.40
C ASP A 45 9.19 16.21 3.51
N ALA A 46 7.88 16.37 3.29
CA ALA A 46 7.20 17.66 3.44
C ALA A 46 7.20 18.14 4.90
N ILE A 47 6.92 17.23 5.85
CA ILE A 47 6.95 17.52 7.29
C ILE A 47 8.35 17.99 7.70
N PHE A 48 9.40 17.23 7.37
CA PHE A 48 10.77 17.60 7.72
C PHE A 48 11.21 18.90 7.06
N THR A 49 10.81 19.15 5.81
CA THR A 49 11.12 20.41 5.11
C THR A 49 10.49 21.61 5.82
N ARG A 50 9.24 21.50 6.29
CA ARG A 50 8.56 22.57 7.03
C ARG A 50 9.19 22.80 8.40
N ILE A 51 9.46 21.71 9.16
CA ILE A 51 10.13 21.79 10.46
C ILE A 51 11.52 22.44 10.31
N ALA A 52 12.28 22.09 9.25
CA ALA A 52 13.58 22.69 8.99
C ALA A 52 13.51 24.22 8.72
N ARG A 53 12.38 24.70 8.18
CA ARG A 53 12.10 26.13 8.00
C ARG A 53 11.62 26.83 9.28
N GLY A 54 11.42 26.08 10.36
CA GLY A 54 10.88 26.61 11.62
C GLY A 54 9.36 26.71 11.65
N GLU A 55 8.67 26.04 10.74
CA GLU A 55 7.21 25.96 10.73
C GLU A 55 6.75 24.75 11.58
N ASP A 56 5.71 24.95 12.39
CA ASP A 56 5.01 23.87 13.06
C ASP A 56 4.06 23.15 12.08
N VAL A 57 3.92 21.83 12.23
CA VAL A 57 3.04 21.00 11.41
C VAL A 57 2.11 20.18 12.31
N GLU A 58 0.83 20.15 11.97
CA GLU A 58 -0.16 19.32 12.64
C GLU A 58 -0.36 18.01 11.85
N LEU A 59 -0.20 16.89 12.55
CA LEU A 59 -0.40 15.54 12.03
C LEU A 59 -1.73 15.02 12.54
N HIS A 60 -2.65 14.78 11.61
CA HIS A 60 -3.97 14.23 11.91
C HIS A 60 -3.96 12.72 11.67
N TYR A 61 -4.18 11.95 12.71
CA TYR A 61 -4.24 10.50 12.66
C TYR A 61 -5.67 10.01 12.42
N SER A 62 -5.79 8.81 11.86
CA SER A 62 -7.09 8.21 11.55
C SER A 62 -7.95 7.89 12.78
N ASN A 63 -7.33 7.75 13.95
CA ASN A 63 -8.02 7.58 15.23
C ASN A 63 -8.57 8.91 15.80
N GLY A 64 -8.35 10.03 15.10
CA GLY A 64 -8.79 11.36 15.52
C GLY A 64 -7.76 12.14 16.32
N ASP A 65 -6.61 11.53 16.65
CA ASP A 65 -5.54 12.22 17.37
C ASP A 65 -4.91 13.29 16.48
N VAL A 66 -4.55 14.42 17.09
CA VAL A 66 -3.82 15.50 16.42
C VAL A 66 -2.54 15.74 17.20
N VAL A 67 -1.40 15.63 16.52
CA VAL A 67 -0.07 15.87 17.10
C VAL A 67 0.56 17.05 16.38
N ARG A 68 0.95 18.08 17.13
CA ARG A 68 1.77 19.17 16.60
C ARG A 68 3.24 18.80 16.71
N VAL A 69 3.97 18.93 15.60
CA VAL A 69 5.41 18.67 15.51
C VAL A 69 6.08 19.94 15.01
N GLY A 70 7.11 20.38 15.74
CA GLY A 70 7.87 21.60 15.45
C GLY A 70 9.32 21.42 15.86
N ARG A 71 10.13 22.46 15.65
CA ARG A 71 11.51 22.47 16.15
C ARG A 71 11.49 22.66 17.66
N LEU A 72 12.20 21.80 18.40
CA LEU A 72 12.43 22.02 19.84
C LEU A 72 13.15 23.36 20.02
N SER A 73 12.54 24.29 20.76
CA SER A 73 13.22 25.49 21.23
C SER A 73 14.21 25.10 22.32
N GLU A 74 15.50 25.33 22.12
CA GLU A 74 16.56 25.12 23.11
C GLU A 74 16.58 26.18 24.24
N GLU A 75 15.46 26.87 24.50
CA GLU A 75 15.39 27.88 25.58
C GLU A 75 14.69 27.28 26.81
N ALA A 76 15.51 26.82 27.76
CA ALA A 76 15.18 26.65 29.17
C ALA A 76 16.21 27.41 30.01
#